data_AF-V9ICV4-F1
#
_entry.id   AF-V9ICV4-F1
#
_cell.length_a   1.000
_cell.length_b   1.000
_cell.length_c   1.000
_cell.angle_alpha   90.00
_cell.angle_beta   90.00
_cell.angle_gamma   90.00
#
_symmetry.space_group_name_H-M   'P 1'
#
loop_
_entity.id
_entity.type
_entity.pdbx_description
1 polymer ?
#
loop_
_entity_poly.entity_id
_entity_poly.type
_entity_poly.pdbx_seq_one_letter_code
_entity_poly.pdbx_strand_id
1 'polypeptide(L)'
;MNLKNKIEIIIGDVTNKEQVSNAISNTDAVVVVLGTRNDLSPTTILSTGMKNIIDAMKMHNVEVVSVCLSAFLFYKPEAVPNIFKDLNADHQRMFDLLKESQLKWIAVLPPHIADVPNSKYIVKHDESPGRAISKHDLGAFLIESLQQTEHYQKICGIANIA
;
A
#
# COMPACT_ATOMS: atom_id res chain seq x y z
N MET A 1 2.91 -21.10 -11.94
CA MET A 1 4.28 -20.61 -12.21
C MET A 1 5.11 -20.83 -10.95
N ASN A 2 6.25 -21.51 -11.03
CA ASN A 2 7.11 -21.74 -9.85
C ASN A 2 7.99 -20.50 -9.62
N LEU A 3 7.73 -19.76 -8.54
CA LEU A 3 8.44 -18.53 -8.20
C LEU A 3 9.68 -18.76 -7.33
N LYS A 4 9.97 -19.99 -6.89
CA LYS A 4 11.03 -20.27 -5.90
C LYS A 4 12.41 -19.73 -6.30
N ASN A 5 12.74 -19.74 -7.60
CA ASN A 5 14.04 -19.26 -8.10
C ASN A 5 14.01 -17.79 -8.57
N LYS A 6 12.90 -17.08 -8.32
CA LYS A 6 12.67 -15.68 -8.71
C LYS A 6 12.42 -14.78 -7.50
N ILE A 7 12.63 -15.31 -6.30
CA ILE A 7 12.39 -14.62 -5.03
C ILE A 7 13.71 -14.61 -4.27
N GLU A 8 14.17 -13.41 -3.94
CA GLU A 8 15.17 -13.21 -2.90
C GLU A 8 14.45 -12.91 -1.58
N ILE A 9 14.88 -13.55 -0.49
CA ILE A 9 14.29 -13.35 0.84
C ILE A 9 15.28 -12.57 1.68
N ILE A 10 14.85 -11.39 2.15
CA ILE A 10 15.62 -10.55 3.05
C ILE A 10 14.90 -10.52 4.39
N ILE A 11 15.59 -10.97 5.44
CA ILE A 11 15.06 -10.99 6.81
C ILE A 11 15.36 -9.64 7.45
N GLY A 12 14.32 -8.96 7.94
CA GLY A 12 14.46 -7.69 8.64
C GLY A 12 13.14 -7.14 9.18
N ASP A 13 13.21 -5.92 9.70
CA ASP A 13 12.12 -5.15 10.27
C ASP A 13 12.01 -3.81 9.54
N VAL A 14 10.80 -3.46 9.11
CA VAL A 14 10.55 -2.21 8.36
C VAL A 14 10.86 -0.95 9.18
N THR A 15 10.86 -1.05 10.52
CA THR A 15 11.24 0.04 11.42
C THR A 15 12.74 0.24 11.51
N ASN A 16 13.55 -0.72 11.03
CA ASN A 16 15.00 -0.59 10.91
C ASN A 16 15.40 -0.04 9.54
N LYS A 17 15.92 1.19 9.52
CA LYS A 17 16.29 1.90 8.29
C LYS A 17 17.32 1.15 7.43
N GLU A 18 18.33 0.54 8.04
CA GLU A 18 19.40 -0.14 7.30
C GLU A 18 18.88 -1.41 6.62
N GLN A 19 18.05 -2.19 7.33
CA GLN A 19 17.43 -3.39 6.79
C GLN A 19 16.48 -3.09 5.64
N VAL A 20 15.72 -1.99 5.72
CA VAL A 20 14.90 -1.50 4.62
C VAL A 20 15.74 -1.07 3.42
N SER A 21 16.84 -0.34 3.66
CA SER A 21 17.76 0.08 2.59
C SER A 21 18.34 -1.12 1.84
N ASN A 22 18.78 -2.14 2.57
CA ASN A 22 19.30 -3.38 1.98
C ASN A 22 18.22 -4.08 1.14
N ALA A 23 16.98 -4.11 1.62
CA ALA A 23 15.85 -4.72 0.91
C ALA A 23 15.46 -4.00 -0.40
N ILE A 24 15.71 -2.69 -0.50
CA ILE A 24 15.35 -1.87 -1.67
C ILE A 24 16.50 -1.77 -2.67
N SER A 25 17.73 -2.05 -2.24
CA SER A 25 18.90 -2.00 -3.12
C SER A 25 18.71 -2.88 -4.37
N ASN A 26 19.08 -2.36 -5.54
CA ASN A 26 18.97 -3.05 -6.83
C ASN A 26 17.54 -3.45 -7.25
N THR A 27 16.52 -2.69 -6.85
CA THR A 27 15.13 -2.87 -7.31
C THR A 27 14.68 -1.76 -8.26
N ASP A 28 13.71 -2.06 -9.13
CA ASP A 28 13.14 -1.08 -10.08
C ASP A 28 11.94 -0.32 -9.51
N ALA A 29 11.20 -0.95 -8.58
CA ALA A 29 9.97 -0.43 -8.00
C ALA A 29 9.66 -1.14 -6.67
N VAL A 30 8.78 -0.54 -5.86
CA VAL A 30 8.40 -1.06 -4.54
C VAL A 30 6.88 -1.30 -4.45
N VAL A 31 6.48 -2.40 -3.81
CA VAL A 31 5.09 -2.64 -3.39
C VAL A 31 5.02 -2.73 -1.88
N VAL A 32 4.15 -1.93 -1.27
CA VAL A 32 4.00 -1.85 0.19
C VAL A 32 2.65 -2.41 0.60
N VAL A 33 2.66 -3.52 1.33
CA VAL A 33 1.47 -4.21 1.88
C VAL A 33 1.61 -4.42 3.40
N LEU A 34 2.18 -3.42 4.07
CA LEU A 34 2.33 -3.43 5.53
C LEU A 34 0.96 -3.40 6.20
N GLY A 35 0.86 -4.08 7.33
CA GLY A 35 -0.34 -4.11 8.16
C GLY A 35 -0.03 -4.66 9.54
N THR A 36 -0.95 -4.47 10.48
CA THR A 36 -0.82 -4.90 11.88
C THR A 36 -1.49 -6.24 12.15
N ARG A 37 -1.81 -7.00 11.09
CA ARG A 37 -2.62 -8.23 11.15
C ARG A 37 -3.97 -7.94 11.84
N ASN A 38 -4.18 -8.49 13.04
CA ASN A 38 -5.40 -8.32 13.83
C ASN A 38 -5.23 -7.30 14.97
N ASP A 39 -4.04 -6.72 15.14
CA ASP A 39 -3.80 -5.72 16.17
C ASP A 39 -4.33 -4.36 15.71
N LEU A 40 -5.30 -3.83 16.45
CA LEU A 40 -5.95 -2.54 16.19
C LEU A 40 -5.53 -1.46 17.20
N SER A 41 -4.54 -1.75 18.05
CA SER A 41 -4.02 -0.79 19.02
C SER A 41 -3.29 0.38 18.34
N PRO A 42 -3.10 1.51 19.05
CA PRO A 42 -2.31 2.62 18.54
C PRO A 42 -0.93 2.18 18.04
N THR A 43 -0.61 2.56 16.80
CA THR A 43 0.62 2.14 16.14
C THR A 43 1.24 3.29 15.34
N THR A 44 2.55 3.22 15.15
CA THR A 44 3.30 4.02 14.17
C THR A 44 4.09 3.16 13.19
N ILE A 45 3.92 1.83 13.23
CA ILE A 45 4.76 0.90 12.46
C ILE A 45 4.60 1.16 10.95
N LEU A 46 3.40 1.49 10.48
CA LEU A 46 3.14 1.73 9.05
C LEU A 46 3.83 3.01 8.59
N SER A 47 3.65 4.11 9.33
CA SER A 47 4.25 5.40 8.98
C SER A 47 5.78 5.43 9.19
N THR A 48 6.30 4.84 10.27
CA THR A 48 7.74 4.65 10.47
C THR A 48 8.34 3.81 9.35
N GLY A 49 7.71 2.70 8.98
CA GLY A 49 8.16 1.86 7.87
C GLY A 49 8.14 2.59 6.54
N MET A 50 7.07 3.33 6.23
CA MET A 50 6.95 4.11 5.00
C MET A 50 8.02 5.20 4.91
N LYS A 51 8.33 5.88 6.01
CA LYS A 51 9.43 6.84 6.04
C LYS A 51 10.77 6.18 5.65
N ASN A 52 11.07 5.02 6.22
CA ASN A 52 12.30 4.29 5.89
C ASN A 52 12.32 3.83 4.42
N ILE A 53 11.17 3.38 3.89
CA ILE A 53 11.03 3.00 2.48
C ILE A 53 11.29 4.19 1.56
N ILE A 54 10.68 5.36 1.84
CA ILE A 54 10.90 6.58 1.05
C ILE A 54 12.38 6.99 1.08
N ASP A 55 12.99 7.00 2.26
CA ASP A 55 14.40 7.38 2.43
C ASP A 55 15.33 6.43 1.63
N ALA A 56 15.06 5.12 1.68
CA ALA A 56 15.81 4.11 0.93
C ALA A 56 15.59 4.20 -0.59
N MET A 57 14.34 4.37 -1.03
CA MET A 57 14.01 4.56 -2.44
C MET A 57 14.77 5.76 -3.03
N LYS A 58 14.79 6.89 -2.32
CA LYS A 58 15.57 8.08 -2.72
C LYS A 58 17.07 7.80 -2.76
N MET A 59 17.60 7.07 -1.78
CA MET A 59 19.02 6.70 -1.73
C MET A 59 19.44 5.82 -2.92
N HIS A 60 18.57 4.91 -3.35
CA HIS A 60 18.84 3.94 -4.42
C HIS A 60 18.28 4.36 -5.79
N ASN A 61 17.78 5.60 -5.92
CA ASN A 61 17.15 6.12 -7.14
C ASN A 61 15.97 5.28 -7.67
N VAL A 62 15.20 4.68 -6.75
CA VAL A 62 13.96 3.95 -7.07
C VAL A 62 12.81 4.94 -6.99
N GLU A 63 12.04 5.11 -8.08
CA GLU A 63 11.05 6.20 -8.17
C GLU A 63 9.60 5.74 -8.03
N VAL A 64 9.28 4.48 -8.36
CA VAL A 64 7.90 4.00 -8.48
C VAL A 64 7.51 3.14 -7.27
N VAL A 65 6.36 3.43 -6.67
CA VAL A 65 5.85 2.65 -5.54
C VAL A 65 4.32 2.55 -5.55
N SER A 66 3.79 1.34 -5.39
CA SER A 66 2.36 1.13 -5.10
C SER A 66 2.19 0.84 -3.61
N VAL A 67 1.26 1.52 -2.95
CA VAL A 67 1.05 1.40 -1.49
C VAL A 67 -0.39 1.00 -1.21
N CYS A 68 -0.58 -0.14 -0.55
CA CYS A 68 -1.87 -0.53 -0.01
C CYS A 68 -2.15 0.26 1.27
N LEU A 69 -3.22 1.05 1.25
CA LEU A 69 -3.75 1.78 2.39
C LEU A 69 -5.14 1.23 2.75
N SER A 70 -6.09 2.10 3.03
CA SER A 70 -7.47 1.74 3.38
C SER A 70 -8.46 2.70 2.75
N ALA A 71 -9.58 2.17 2.25
CA ALA A 71 -10.72 2.97 1.81
C ALA A 71 -11.28 3.87 2.92
N PHE A 72 -10.94 3.65 4.19
CA PHE A 72 -11.32 4.56 5.26
C PHE A 72 -10.78 5.98 5.10
N LEU A 73 -9.69 6.16 4.35
CA LEU A 73 -9.16 7.49 4.02
C LEU A 73 -10.03 8.29 3.04
N PHE A 74 -11.04 7.67 2.41
CA PHE A 74 -12.05 8.41 1.63
C PHE A 74 -13.13 9.05 2.50
N TYR A 75 -13.27 8.63 3.76
CA TYR A 75 -14.33 9.13 4.64
C TYR A 75 -13.81 10.15 5.63
N LYS A 76 -14.72 10.98 6.13
CA LYS A 76 -14.41 11.85 7.26
C LYS A 76 -14.09 11.00 8.51
N PRO A 77 -13.22 11.48 9.42
CA PRO A 77 -12.83 10.73 10.61
C PRO A 77 -14.01 10.20 11.45
N GLU A 78 -15.13 10.92 11.49
CA GLU A 78 -16.33 10.55 12.26
C GLU A 78 -17.08 9.35 11.67
N ALA A 79 -16.85 9.03 10.40
CA ALA A 79 -17.46 7.88 9.71
C ALA A 79 -16.61 6.60 9.79
N VAL A 80 -15.39 6.68 10.32
CA VAL A 80 -14.53 5.52 10.53
C VAL A 80 -14.95 4.83 11.84
N PRO A 81 -15.22 3.51 11.85
CA PRO A 81 -15.56 2.82 13.08
C PRO A 81 -14.48 3.00 14.14
N ASN A 82 -14.87 3.33 15.38
CA ASN A 82 -13.93 3.68 16.45
C ASN A 82 -12.81 2.64 16.67
N ILE A 83 -13.10 1.35 16.44
CA ILE A 83 -12.12 0.26 16.58
C ILE A 83 -10.95 0.38 15.59
N PHE A 84 -11.13 1.07 14.47
CA PHE A 84 -10.09 1.29 13.45
C PHE A 84 -9.44 2.66 13.55
N LYS A 85 -9.86 3.52 14.48
CA LYS A 85 -9.45 4.93 14.53
C LYS A 85 -7.93 5.08 14.56
N ASP A 86 -7.26 4.37 15.46
CA ASP A 86 -5.82 4.56 15.67
C ASP A 86 -4.99 3.96 14.53
N LEU A 87 -5.41 2.80 14.01
CA LEU A 87 -4.81 2.20 12.83
C LEU A 87 -5.01 3.07 11.57
N ASN A 88 -6.20 3.66 11.40
CA ASN A 88 -6.50 4.55 10.28
C ASN A 88 -5.71 5.87 10.41
N ALA A 89 -5.47 6.35 11.63
CA ALA A 89 -4.59 7.49 11.86
C ALA A 89 -3.14 7.21 11.41
N ASP A 90 -2.66 5.97 11.54
CA ASP A 90 -1.33 5.62 11.01
C ASP A 90 -1.30 5.45 9.50
N HIS A 91 -2.38 4.93 8.89
CA HIS A 91 -2.55 4.97 7.44
C HIS A 91 -2.56 6.40 6.90
N GLN A 92 -3.19 7.34 7.61
CA GLN A 92 -3.18 8.76 7.23
C GLN A 92 -1.76 9.32 7.26
N ARG A 93 -0.99 9.08 8.35
CA ARG A 93 0.42 9.49 8.43
C ARG A 93 1.28 8.88 7.32
N MET A 94 1.08 7.60 7.05
CA MET A 94 1.73 6.88 5.95
C MET A 94 1.42 7.54 4.60
N PHE A 95 0.16 7.90 4.36
CA PHE A 95 -0.27 8.57 3.14
C PHE A 95 0.26 10.00 3.01
N ASP A 96 0.34 10.75 4.11
CA ASP A 96 0.89 12.10 4.11
C ASP A 96 2.38 12.10 3.73
N LEU A 97 3.17 11.20 4.34
CA LEU A 97 4.57 10.98 3.95
C LEU A 97 4.71 10.61 2.46
N LEU A 98 3.82 9.75 1.96
CA LEU A 98 3.82 9.32 0.56
C LEU A 98 3.59 10.50 -0.39
N LYS A 99 2.60 11.36 -0.12
CA LYS A 99 2.33 12.56 -0.92
C LYS A 99 3.51 13.53 -0.95
N GLU A 100 4.18 13.71 0.18
CA GLU A 100 5.35 14.60 0.31
C GLU A 100 6.64 14.05 -0.33
N SER A 101 6.65 12.77 -0.68
CA SER A 101 7.88 12.07 -1.10
C SER A 101 8.46 12.53 -2.45
N GLN A 102 7.64 13.13 -3.33
CA GLN A 102 7.93 13.40 -4.75
C GLN A 102 8.13 12.14 -5.62
N LEU A 103 7.91 10.94 -5.07
CA LEU A 103 7.96 9.69 -5.84
C LEU A 103 6.77 9.57 -6.81
N LYS A 104 6.87 8.65 -7.76
CA LYS A 104 5.77 8.20 -8.64
C LYS A 104 4.91 7.18 -7.89
N TRP A 105 4.22 7.66 -6.86
CA TRP A 105 3.44 6.82 -5.95
C TRP A 105 2.05 6.49 -6.49
N ILE A 106 1.53 5.30 -6.20
CA ILE A 106 0.13 4.90 -6.41
C ILE A 106 -0.47 4.55 -5.05
N ALA A 107 -1.42 5.34 -4.58
CA ALA A 107 -2.09 5.08 -3.29
C ALA A 107 -3.32 4.21 -3.54
N VAL A 108 -3.25 2.92 -3.22
CA VAL A 108 -4.34 1.95 -3.44
C VAL A 108 -5.16 1.85 -2.16
N LEU A 109 -6.43 2.25 -2.21
CA LEU A 109 -7.32 2.30 -1.06
C LEU A 109 -8.43 1.25 -1.22
N PRO A 110 -8.16 -0.01 -0.85
CA PRO A 110 -9.16 -1.08 -0.94
C PRO A 110 -10.21 -0.94 0.19
N PRO A 111 -11.46 -1.37 -0.06
CA PRO A 111 -12.46 -1.59 0.98
C PRO A 111 -12.17 -2.94 1.69
N HIS A 112 -13.19 -3.70 2.08
CA HIS A 112 -12.97 -5.01 2.70
C HIS A 112 -12.19 -5.95 1.76
N ILE A 113 -11.04 -6.45 2.22
CA ILE A 113 -10.23 -7.43 1.49
C ILE A 113 -10.78 -8.83 1.78
N ALA A 114 -11.38 -9.45 0.78
CA ALA A 114 -12.07 -10.74 0.91
C ALA A 114 -11.18 -11.91 0.47
N ASP A 115 -11.35 -13.05 1.15
CA ASP A 115 -10.73 -14.33 0.77
C ASP A 115 -11.63 -15.09 -0.21
N VAL A 116 -11.72 -14.57 -1.42
CA VAL A 116 -12.52 -15.13 -2.53
C VAL A 116 -11.66 -15.17 -3.79
N PRO A 117 -11.98 -16.05 -4.77
CA PRO A 117 -11.27 -16.09 -6.06
C PRO A 117 -11.24 -14.72 -6.76
N ASN A 118 -10.36 -14.58 -7.74
CA ASN A 118 -10.30 -13.40 -8.60
C ASN A 118 -11.61 -13.22 -9.39
N SER A 119 -11.97 -11.97 -9.63
CA SER A 119 -13.14 -11.59 -10.40
C SER A 119 -12.83 -10.32 -11.20
N LYS A 120 -13.82 -9.73 -11.85
CA LYS A 120 -13.68 -8.40 -12.43
C LYS A 120 -13.66 -7.36 -11.32
N TYR A 121 -12.82 -6.34 -11.49
CA TYR A 121 -12.74 -5.20 -10.59
C TYR A 121 -12.78 -3.89 -11.38
N ILE A 122 -13.11 -2.81 -10.68
CA ILE A 122 -13.06 -1.43 -11.19
C ILE A 122 -12.12 -0.61 -10.33
N VAL A 123 -11.45 0.35 -10.98
CA VAL A 123 -10.60 1.34 -10.34
C VAL A 123 -11.16 2.71 -10.63
N LYS A 124 -11.27 3.55 -9.59
CA LYS A 124 -11.62 4.96 -9.72
C LYS A 124 -10.60 5.82 -9.00
N HIS A 125 -10.29 6.98 -9.57
CA HIS A 125 -9.46 7.96 -8.88
C HIS A 125 -10.30 8.74 -7.87
N ASP A 126 -9.73 8.96 -6.69
CA ASP A 126 -10.29 9.83 -5.63
C ASP A 126 -11.72 9.43 -5.14
N GLU A 127 -12.15 8.19 -5.40
CA GLU A 127 -13.48 7.66 -5.04
C GLU A 127 -13.38 6.20 -4.59
N SER A 128 -14.17 5.79 -3.60
CA SER A 128 -14.37 4.38 -3.23
C SER A 128 -15.44 3.74 -4.13
N PRO A 129 -15.09 2.82 -5.05
CA PRO A 129 -16.03 2.31 -6.05
C PRO A 129 -16.92 1.16 -5.57
N GLY A 130 -16.75 0.66 -4.35
CA GLY A 130 -17.49 -0.49 -3.84
C GLY A 130 -17.13 -0.89 -2.41
N ARG A 131 -17.55 -2.09 -2.00
CA ARG A 131 -17.49 -2.53 -0.60
C ARG A 131 -16.52 -3.68 -0.32
N ALA A 132 -16.06 -4.38 -1.35
CA ALA A 132 -15.11 -5.48 -1.20
C ALA A 132 -14.20 -5.63 -2.43
N ILE A 133 -13.02 -6.20 -2.22
CA ILE A 133 -12.08 -6.61 -3.27
C ILE A 133 -11.45 -7.96 -2.88
N SER A 134 -11.28 -8.87 -3.84
CA SER A 134 -10.52 -10.11 -3.65
C SER A 134 -9.07 -9.77 -3.33
N LYS A 135 -8.47 -10.47 -2.37
CA LYS A 135 -7.02 -10.36 -2.10
C LYS A 135 -6.17 -10.67 -3.34
N HIS A 136 -6.67 -11.49 -4.26
CA HIS A 136 -5.98 -11.83 -5.50
C HIS A 136 -6.02 -10.68 -6.51
N ASP A 137 -7.18 -10.04 -6.67
CA ASP A 137 -7.34 -8.90 -7.58
C ASP A 137 -6.58 -7.67 -7.06
N LEU A 138 -6.62 -7.43 -5.74
CA LEU A 138 -5.82 -6.37 -5.12
C LEU A 138 -4.33 -6.59 -5.33
N GLY A 139 -3.84 -7.82 -5.14
CA GLY A 139 -2.44 -8.17 -5.38
C GLY A 139 -2.04 -7.97 -6.85
N ALA A 140 -2.89 -8.35 -7.80
CA ALA A 140 -2.65 -8.12 -9.22
C ALA A 140 -2.54 -6.62 -9.53
N PHE A 141 -3.51 -5.81 -9.08
CA PHE A 141 -3.52 -4.37 -9.33
C PHE A 141 -2.31 -3.64 -8.72
N LEU A 142 -1.89 -4.01 -7.49
CA LEU A 142 -0.69 -3.43 -6.88
C LEU A 142 0.55 -3.60 -7.77
N ILE A 143 0.72 -4.76 -8.40
CA ILE A 143 1.85 -5.00 -9.31
C ILE A 143 1.64 -4.31 -10.66
N GLU A 144 0.47 -4.48 -11.28
CA GLU A 144 0.18 -3.94 -12.63
C GLU A 144 0.25 -2.41 -12.67
N SER A 145 -0.22 -1.74 -11.60
CA SER A 145 -0.23 -0.27 -11.49
C SER A 145 1.16 0.36 -11.53
N LEU A 146 2.23 -0.38 -11.22
CA LEU A 146 3.60 0.13 -11.31
C LEU A 146 3.99 0.52 -12.74
N GLN A 147 3.35 -0.08 -13.75
CA GLN A 147 3.63 0.18 -15.17
C GLN A 147 2.59 1.12 -15.82
N GLN A 148 1.60 1.58 -15.07
CA GLN A 148 0.47 2.37 -15.55
C GLN A 148 0.62 3.82 -15.10
N THR A 149 1.19 4.66 -15.96
CA THR A 149 1.54 6.04 -15.63
C THR A 149 0.32 6.90 -15.31
N GLU A 150 -0.86 6.51 -15.76
CA GLU A 150 -2.15 7.12 -15.41
C GLU A 150 -2.50 7.04 -13.92
N HIS A 151 -1.87 6.13 -13.17
CA HIS A 151 -2.04 5.97 -11.73
C HIS A 151 -0.96 6.66 -10.90
N TYR A 152 0.07 7.25 -11.53
CA TYR A 152 1.13 7.92 -10.80
C TYR A 152 0.62 9.20 -10.13
N GLN A 153 0.96 9.34 -8.86
CA GLN A 153 0.51 10.38 -7.95
C GLN A 153 -1.03 10.48 -7.87
N LYS A 154 -1.70 9.32 -7.93
CA LYS A 154 -3.15 9.19 -7.81
C LYS A 154 -3.57 8.32 -6.63
N ILE A 155 -4.70 8.69 -6.04
CA ILE A 155 -5.46 7.85 -5.12
C ILE A 155 -6.35 6.94 -5.95
N CYS A 156 -6.19 5.63 -5.83
CA CYS A 156 -6.93 4.62 -6.56
C CYS A 156 -7.82 3.84 -5.59
N GLY A 157 -9.13 4.09 -5.63
CA GLY A 157 -10.10 3.18 -5.02
C GLY A 157 -10.35 1.99 -5.93
N ILE A 158 -10.44 0.79 -5.36
CA ILE A 158 -10.61 -0.47 -6.10
C ILE A 158 -11.70 -1.33 -5.45
N ALA A 159 -12.55 -1.95 -6.25
CA ALA A 159 -13.53 -2.91 -5.77
C ALA A 159 -13.91 -3.93 -6.84
N ASN A 160 -14.33 -5.12 -6.44
CA ASN A 160 -14.94 -6.07 -7.37
C ASN A 160 -16.27 -5.52 -7.89
N ILE A 161 -16.56 -5.82 -9.15
CA ILE A 161 -17.86 -5.54 -9.76
C ILE A 161 -18.86 -6.54 -9.15
N ALA A 162 -19.97 -6.02 -8.62
CA ALA A 162 -21.08 -6.82 -8.12
C ALA A 162 -21.87 -7.49 -9.26
#